data_AF-A0A9J7XZU4-F1
#
_entry.id   AF-A0A9J7XZU4-F1
#
_cell.length_a   1.000
_cell.length_b   1.000
_cell.length_c   1.000
_cell.angle_alpha   90.00
_cell.angle_beta   90.00
_cell.angle_gamma   90.00
#
_symmetry.space_group_name_H-M   'P 1'
#
loop_
_entity.id
_entity.type
_entity.pdbx_description
1 polymer ?
#
loop_
_entity_poly.entity_id
_entity_poly.type
_entity_poly.pdbx_seq_one_letter_code
_entity_poly.pdbx_strand_id
1 'polypeptide(L)' 'MDTAAILAQEHGGNFRPVAYLSKTLDSVAKGLPACLRAVAAAAIMVQDAERIVLSHPLVVHTNHQQTTQLTLLLQASRC' A
#
# COMPACT_ATOMS: atom_id res chain seq x y z
N MET A 1 -1.08 16.63 -1.16
CA MET A 1 -0.35 15.64 -0.34
C MET A 1 -0.90 14.31 -0.77
N ASP A 2 -0.28 13.80 -1.81
CA ASP A 2 -0.81 12.72 -2.60
C ASP A 2 -0.03 11.50 -2.16
N THR A 3 -0.75 10.46 -1.76
CA THR A 3 -0.17 9.20 -1.30
C THR A 3 0.02 8.28 -2.47
N ALA A 4 1.18 7.62 -2.52
CA ALA A 4 1.52 6.67 -3.56
C ALA A 4 1.91 5.32 -2.93
N ALA A 5 1.48 4.25 -3.57
CA ALA A 5 1.77 2.87 -3.18
C ALA A 5 2.09 2.02 -4.42
N ILE A 6 2.86 0.97 -4.20
CA ILE A 6 3.19 -0.03 -5.20
C ILE A 6 2.65 -1.36 -4.70
N LEU A 7 1.75 -1.95 -5.48
CA LEU A 7 1.36 -3.34 -5.31
C LEU A 7 2.38 -4.20 -6.05
N ALA A 8 3.08 -5.06 -5.35
CA ALA A 8 4.04 -5.99 -5.91
C ALA A 8 3.70 -7.44 -5.53
N GLN A 9 4.17 -8.38 -6.32
CA GLN A 9 4.01 -9.80 -6.10
C GLN A 9 5.38 -10.47 -6.15
N GLU A 10 5.60 -11.46 -5.29
CA GLU A 10 6.80 -12.27 -5.35
C GLU A 10 6.78 -13.12 -6.62
N HIS A 11 7.88 -13.07 -7.38
CA HIS A 11 8.09 -13.80 -8.61
C HIS A 11 9.55 -14.24 -8.72
N GLY A 12 9.80 -15.54 -8.53
CA GLY A 12 11.15 -16.13 -8.68
C GLY A 12 12.19 -15.52 -7.73
N GLY A 13 11.82 -15.22 -6.48
CA GLY A 13 12.70 -14.61 -5.47
C GLY A 13 12.90 -13.10 -5.59
N ASN A 14 12.21 -12.45 -6.54
CA ASN A 14 12.19 -10.99 -6.69
C ASN A 14 10.76 -10.46 -6.58
N PHE A 15 10.60 -9.18 -6.24
CA PHE A 15 9.29 -8.54 -6.24
C PHE A 15 9.03 -7.85 -7.57
N ARG A 16 7.94 -8.23 -8.24
CA ARG A 16 7.49 -7.61 -9.50
C ARG A 16 6.30 -6.68 -9.23
N PRO A 17 6.34 -5.41 -9.65
CA PRO A 17 5.21 -4.52 -9.51
C PRO A 17 4.04 -5.01 -10.39
N VAL A 18 2.86 -5.08 -9.78
CA VAL A 18 1.57 -5.45 -10.38
C VAL A 18 0.74 -4.20 -10.67
N ALA A 19 0.77 -3.22 -9.76
CA ALA A 19 0.05 -1.95 -9.92
C ALA A 19 0.73 -0.81 -9.18
N TYR A 20 0.55 0.40 -9.71
CA TYR A 20 0.87 1.65 -9.03
C TYR A 20 -0.44 2.29 -8.59
N LEU A 21 -0.57 2.56 -7.30
CA LEU A 21 -1.75 3.14 -6.70
C LEU A 21 -1.42 4.56 -6.24
N SER A 22 -2.29 5.51 -6.54
CA SER A 22 -2.17 6.87 -6.04
C SER A 22 -3.54 7.42 -5.65
N LYS A 23 -3.61 8.03 -4.48
CA LYS A 23 -4.81 8.67 -3.96
C LYS A 23 -4.47 9.87 -3.10
N THR A 24 -5.38 10.81 -3.05
CA THR A 24 -5.30 11.95 -2.17
C THR A 24 -5.87 11.58 -0.80
N LEU A 25 -5.13 11.88 0.26
CA LEU A 25 -5.67 11.82 1.63
C LEU A 25 -6.78 12.86 1.77
N ASP A 26 -7.80 12.53 2.56
CA ASP A 26 -8.84 13.46 2.98
C ASP A 26 -8.24 14.58 3.85
N SER A 27 -8.98 15.68 4.00
CA SER A 27 -8.53 16.86 4.76
C SER A 27 -8.25 16.54 6.22
N VAL A 28 -8.99 15.60 6.83
CA VAL A 28 -8.79 15.20 8.23
C VAL A 28 -7.51 14.40 8.38
N ALA A 29 -7.28 13.39 7.52
CA ALA A 29 -6.05 12.60 7.59
C ALA A 29 -4.79 13.43 7.26
N LYS A 30 -4.90 14.49 6.45
CA LYS A 30 -3.81 15.45 6.24
C LYS A 30 -3.39 16.17 7.53
N GLY A 31 -4.34 16.44 8.43
CA GLY A 31 -4.09 17.06 9.73
C GLY A 31 -3.43 16.14 10.77
N LEU A 32 -3.34 14.84 10.51
CA LEU A 32 -2.78 13.87 11.46
C LEU A 32 -1.25 13.96 11.58
N PRO A 33 -0.68 13.56 12.73
CA PRO A 33 0.76 13.32 12.90
C PRO A 33 1.29 12.33 11.84
N ALA A 34 2.58 12.44 11.48
CA ALA A 34 3.18 11.68 10.39
C ALA A 34 2.93 10.17 10.46
N CYS A 35 3.07 9.56 11.64
CA CYS A 35 2.85 8.13 11.84
C CYS A 35 1.38 7.74 11.62
N LEU A 36 0.45 8.52 12.13
CA LEU A 36 -0.99 8.27 11.95
C LEU A 36 -1.44 8.52 10.52
N ARG A 37 -0.85 9.52 9.84
CA ARG A 37 -1.07 9.76 8.42
C ARG A 37 -0.58 8.59 7.56
N ALA A 38 0.54 7.97 7.91
CA ALA A 38 1.05 6.79 7.22
C ALA A 38 0.09 5.59 7.37
N VAL A 39 -0.48 5.39 8.56
CA VAL A 39 -1.50 4.35 8.80
C VAL A 39 -2.78 4.63 8.01
N ALA A 40 -3.26 5.88 7.99
CA ALA A 40 -4.43 6.27 7.21
C ALA A 40 -4.20 6.05 5.70
N ALA A 41 -3.03 6.42 5.19
CA ALA A 41 -2.64 6.18 3.81
C ALA A 41 -2.60 4.67 3.50
N ALA A 42 -2.04 3.86 4.40
CA ALA A 42 -1.99 2.41 4.25
C ALA A 42 -3.38 1.81 4.13
N ALA A 43 -4.31 2.20 5.01
CA ALA A 43 -5.68 1.70 4.99
C ALA A 43 -6.39 2.00 3.67
N ILE A 44 -6.25 3.23 3.15
CA ILE A 44 -6.82 3.63 1.85
C ILE A 44 -6.22 2.80 0.71
N MET A 45 -4.91 2.59 0.72
CA MET A 45 -4.22 1.82 -0.33
C MET A 45 -4.57 0.34 -0.28
N VAL A 46 -4.76 -0.23 0.91
CA VAL A 46 -5.21 -1.62 1.07
C VAL A 46 -6.63 -1.79 0.51
N GLN A 47 -7.54 -0.85 0.75
CA GLN A 47 -8.89 -0.91 0.18
C GLN A 47 -8.90 -0.88 -1.35
N ASP A 48 -8.01 -0.08 -1.96
CA ASP A 48 -7.87 -0.07 -3.42
C ASP A 48 -7.21 -1.35 -3.94
N ALA A 49 -6.17 -1.81 -3.25
CA ALA A 49 -5.49 -3.05 -3.60
C ALA A 49 -6.38 -4.27 -3.44
N GLU A 50 -7.32 -4.30 -2.48
CA GLU A 50 -8.25 -5.41 -2.26
C GLU A 50 -9.04 -5.75 -3.53
N ARG A 51 -9.42 -4.75 -4.33
CA ARG A 51 -10.10 -4.94 -5.62
C ARG A 51 -9.22 -5.65 -6.66
N ILE A 52 -7.90 -5.51 -6.55
CA ILE A 52 -6.90 -6.13 -7.44
C ILE A 52 -6.49 -7.50 -6.90
N VAL A 53 -6.33 -7.59 -5.58
CA VAL A 53 -5.84 -8.77 -4.84
C VAL A 53 -6.94 -9.82 -4.68
N LEU A 54 -8.21 -9.45 -4.84
CA LEU A 54 -9.36 -10.36 -4.74
C LEU A 54 -9.37 -11.12 -3.40
N SER A 55 -9.18 -10.39 -2.30
CA SER A 55 -9.16 -10.93 -0.92
C SER A 55 -8.06 -11.96 -0.62
N HIS A 56 -7.02 -12.05 -1.46
CA HIS A 56 -5.82 -12.82 -1.11
C HIS A 56 -5.01 -12.15 0.02
N PRO A 57 -4.20 -12.93 0.77
CA PRO A 57 -3.35 -12.38 1.81
C PRO A 57 -2.37 -11.33 1.28
N LEU A 58 -2.29 -10.22 2.00
CA LEU A 58 -1.50 -9.07 1.63
C LEU A 58 -0.64 -8.60 2.81
N VAL A 59 0.64 -8.35 2.54
CA VAL A 59 1.58 -7.78 3.52
C VAL A 59 1.83 -6.33 3.21
N VAL A 60 1.65 -5.45 4.20
CA VAL A 60 1.84 -4.01 4.07
C VAL A 60 3.18 -3.59 4.65
N HIS A 61 4.04 -2.99 3.83
CA HIS A 61 5.27 -2.35 4.27
C HIS A 61 5.10 -0.83 4.25
N THR A 62 5.30 -0.20 5.41
CA THR A 62 5.22 1.26 5.58
C THR A 62 6.54 1.76 6.15
N ASN A 63 7.02 2.91 5.71
CA ASN A 63 8.07 3.62 6.42
C ASN A 63 7.47 4.56 7.46
N HIS A 64 8.06 4.59 8.66
CA HIS A 64 7.61 5.44 9.77
C HIS A 64 7.76 6.95 9.47
N GLN A 65 8.55 7.30 8.44
CA GLN A 65 9.06 8.67 8.27
C GLN A 65 8.70 9.37 6.95
N GLN A 66 8.03 8.72 5.97
CA GLN A 66 7.64 9.43 4.75
C GLN A 66 6.27 9.06 4.19
N THR A 67 5.73 10.02 3.45
CA THR A 67 4.38 10.12 2.92
C THR A 67 4.15 9.27 1.65
N THR A 68 5.11 8.48 1.16
CA THR A 68 5.11 8.20 -0.30
C THR A 68 5.70 6.89 -0.78
N GLN A 69 5.78 5.84 0.04
CA GLN A 69 5.90 4.49 -0.53
C GLN A 69 5.36 3.41 0.42
N LEU A 70 4.13 2.98 0.13
CA LEU A 70 3.54 1.76 0.69
C LEU A 70 3.80 0.62 -0.29
N THR A 71 4.50 -0.44 0.14
CA THR A 71 4.66 -1.64 -0.69
C THR A 71 3.71 -2.70 -0.17
N LEU A 72 2.79 -3.13 -1.02
CA LEU A 72 1.83 -4.18 -0.73
C LEU A 72 2.31 -5.46 -1.42
N LEU A 73 2.54 -6.54 -0.68
CA LEU A 73 2.97 -7.81 -1.23
C LEU A 73 1.80 -8.78 -1.29
N LEU A 74 1.42 -9.22 -2.50
CA LEU A 74 0.60 -10.43 -2.63
C LEU A 74 1.43 -11.64 -2.24
N GLN A 75 1.00 -12.35 -1.20
CA GLN A 75 1.47 -13.71 -0.96
C GLN A 75 0.70 -14.64 -1.89
N ALA A 76 1.24 -14.89 -3.08
CA ALA A 76 0.77 -16.01 -3.87
C ALA A 76 1.29 -17.29 -3.21
N SER A 77 0.38 -18.04 -2.58
CA SER A 77 0.60 -19.45 -2.28
C SER A 77 1.13 -20.10 -3.55
N ARG A 78 2.33 -20.69 -3.48
CA ARG A 78 2.97 -21.38 -4.60
C ARG A 78 1.91 -22.25 -5.30
N CYS A 79 1.51 -21.87 -6.51
CA CYS A 79 0.76 -22.77 -7.39
C CYS A 79 1.67 -23.94 -7.76
#